data_AF-A0A9W9K1G7-F1
#
_entry.id   AF-A0A9W9K1G7-F1
#
_cell.length_a   1.000
_cell.length_b   1.000
_cell.length_c   1.000
_cell.angle_alpha   90.00
_cell.angle_beta   90.00
_cell.angle_gamma   90.00
#
_symmetry.space_group_name_H-M   'P 1'
#
loop_
_entity.id
_entity.type
_entity.pdbx_description
1 polymer ?
#
loop_
_entity_poly.entity_id
_entity_poly.type
_entity_poly.pdbx_seq_one_letter_code
_entity_poly.pdbx_strand_id
1 'polypeptide(L)'
;MTEQDDEAIGNQKRASWRSKCRATLSKHIYDVQLRIGNGGAGQSGLIKALANAFIKSSVRNGSDPLAVEWYNMIPSRASTTCKDGTIDIGITYTPAAESIAIMKGFAKGPA
;
A
#
# COMPACT_ATOMS: atom_id res chain seq x y z
N MET A 1 3.87 43.01 23.22
CA MET A 1 3.91 41.67 22.62
C MET A 1 4.86 40.86 23.45
N THR A 2 4.34 39.84 24.12
CA THR A 2 5.11 38.97 25.00
C THR A 2 5.59 37.75 24.21
N GLU A 3 6.62 37.05 24.69
CA GLU A 3 7.11 35.82 24.06
C GLU A 3 6.02 34.75 23.91
N GLN A 4 4.97 34.81 24.75
CA GLN A 4 3.80 33.94 24.68
C GLN A 4 2.94 34.20 23.43
N ASP A 5 2.87 35.45 22.96
CA ASP A 5 2.12 35.81 21.75
C ASP A 5 2.82 35.27 20.50
N ASP A 6 4.16 35.31 20.46
CA ASP A 6 4.96 34.80 19.35
C ASP A 6 4.94 33.27 19.25
N GLU A 7 4.94 32.58 20.40
CA GLU A 7 4.76 31.13 20.45
C GLU A 7 3.37 30.71 19.97
N ALA A 8 2.33 31.45 20.36
CA ALA A 8 0.96 31.22 19.91
C ALA A 8 0.83 31.37 18.39
N ILE A 9 1.41 32.43 17.81
CA ILE A 9 1.44 32.66 16.36
C ILE A 9 2.24 31.56 15.65
N GLY A 10 3.38 31.14 16.21
CA GLY A 10 4.20 30.04 15.69
C GLY A 10 3.45 28.71 15.69
N ASN A 11 2.70 28.41 16.75
CA ASN A 11 1.88 27.21 16.86
C ASN A 11 0.69 27.23 15.89
N GLN A 12 0.05 28.38 15.70
CA GLN A 12 -1.05 28.53 14.74
C GLN A 12 -0.58 28.38 13.29
N LYS A 13 0.60 28.92 12.95
CA LYS A 13 1.22 28.73 11.63
C LYS A 13 1.61 27.27 11.39
N ARG A 14 2.17 26.58 12.39
CA ARG A 14 2.50 25.13 12.31
C ARG A 14 1.25 24.26 12.17
N ALA A 15 0.16 24.58 12.87
CA ALA A 15 -1.11 23.87 12.74
C ALA A 15 -1.73 24.06 11.33
N SER A 16 -1.70 25.28 10.80
CA SER A 16 -2.14 25.59 9.43
C SER A 16 -1.33 24.83 8.38
N TRP A 17 -0.01 24.76 8.55
CA TRP A 17 0.88 24.01 7.66
C TRP A 17 0.61 22.49 7.73
N ARG A 18 0.43 21.95 8.94
CA ARG A 18 0.08 20.53 9.15
C ARG A 18 -1.28 20.16 8.54
N SER A 19 -2.30 21.03 8.63
CA SER A 19 -3.60 20.80 7.97
C SER A 19 -3.49 20.87 6.45
N LYS A 20 -2.72 21.83 5.89
CA LYS A 20 -2.50 21.92 4.45
C LYS A 20 -1.74 20.71 3.91
N CYS A 21 -0.65 20.28 4.55
CA CYS A 21 0.07 19.06 4.16
C CYS A 21 -0.80 17.80 4.28
N ARG A 22 -1.64 17.69 5.31
CA ARG A 22 -2.57 16.57 5.47
C ARG A 22 -3.65 16.54 4.39
N ALA A 23 -4.15 17.71 3.97
CA ALA A 23 -5.10 17.82 2.86
C ALA A 23 -4.47 17.46 1.50
N THR A 24 -3.18 17.74 1.31
CA THR A 24 -2.45 17.34 0.09
C THR A 24 -2.03 15.87 0.09
N LEU A 25 -1.79 15.27 1.27
CA LEU A 25 -1.36 13.87 1.43
C LEU A 25 -2.52 12.85 1.45
N SER A 26 -3.77 13.29 1.47
CA SER A 26 -4.96 12.41 1.53
C SER A 26 -5.58 12.09 0.17
N LYS A 27 -4.98 12.50 -0.96
CA LYS A 27 -5.60 12.34 -2.27
C LYS A 27 -4.83 11.37 -3.15
N HIS A 28 -4.88 10.09 -2.82
CA HIS A 28 -4.99 9.13 -3.92
C HIS A 28 -6.32 9.49 -4.61
N ILE A 29 -6.22 10.06 -5.81
CA ILE A 29 -7.40 10.50 -6.60
C ILE A 29 -8.25 9.28 -7.00
N TYR A 30 -7.66 8.08 -6.87
CA TYR A 30 -8.23 6.79 -7.20
C TYR A 30 -8.31 5.92 -5.94
N ASP A 31 -9.34 5.10 -5.89
CA ASP A 31 -9.52 4.13 -4.82
C ASP A 31 -8.46 3.01 -4.93
N VAL A 32 -7.95 2.57 -3.78
CA VAL A 32 -6.97 1.47 -3.73
C VAL A 32 -7.74 0.16 -3.78
N GLN A 33 -7.69 -0.51 -4.93
CA GLN A 33 -8.41 -1.77 -5.13
C GLN A 33 -7.53 -3.01 -5.07
N LEU A 34 -6.20 -2.83 -4.96
CA LEU A 34 -5.27 -3.95 -4.87
C LEU A 34 -4.00 -3.56 -4.10
N ARG A 35 -3.63 -4.38 -3.11
CA ARG A 35 -2.41 -4.23 -2.30
C ARG A 35 -1.54 -5.46 -2.48
N ILE A 36 -0.34 -5.26 -3.02
CA ILE A 36 0.61 -6.34 -3.32
C ILE A 36 1.75 -6.32 -2.31
N GLY A 37 1.96 -7.44 -1.62
CA GLY A 37 3.14 -7.68 -0.78
C GLY A 37 4.26 -8.35 -1.57
N ASN A 38 5.44 -7.72 -1.61
CA ASN A 38 6.67 -8.35 -2.12
C ASN A 38 7.94 -7.60 -1.66
N GLY A 39 9.08 -8.29 -1.58
CA GLY A 39 10.38 -7.66 -1.33
C GLY A 39 11.11 -7.23 -2.61
N GLY A 40 11.97 -8.10 -3.14
CA GLY A 40 12.92 -7.77 -4.21
C GLY A 40 12.30 -7.35 -5.53
N ALA A 41 11.20 -7.95 -5.97
CA ALA A 41 10.51 -7.52 -7.19
C ALA A 41 9.92 -6.11 -7.03
N GLY A 42 9.50 -5.74 -5.83
CA GLY A 42 9.08 -4.37 -5.52
C GLY A 42 10.23 -3.37 -5.64
N GLN A 43 11.36 -3.66 -4.98
CA GLN A 43 12.56 -2.81 -5.03
C GLN A 43 13.16 -2.67 -6.44
N SER A 44 13.10 -3.73 -7.25
CA SER A 44 13.58 -3.70 -8.64
C SER A 44 12.69 -2.90 -9.59
N GLY A 45 11.48 -2.51 -9.16
CA GLY A 45 10.49 -1.84 -9.99
C GLY A 45 9.57 -2.77 -10.80
N LEU A 46 9.75 -4.09 -10.72
CA LEU A 46 8.89 -5.05 -11.40
C LEU A 46 7.42 -4.93 -10.95
N ILE A 47 7.16 -4.75 -9.65
CA ILE A 47 5.77 -4.56 -9.15
C ILE A 47 5.14 -3.30 -9.75
N LYS A 48 5.91 -2.21 -9.90
CA LYS A 48 5.43 -0.98 -10.53
C LYS A 48 5.09 -1.19 -12.00
N ALA A 49 5.95 -1.89 -12.75
CA ALA A 49 5.70 -2.20 -14.16
C ALA A 49 4.44 -3.08 -14.34
N LEU A 50 4.31 -4.12 -13.52
CA LEU A 50 3.17 -5.03 -13.53
C LEU A 50 1.86 -4.30 -13.16
N ALA A 51 1.87 -3.52 -12.08
CA ALA A 51 0.70 -2.75 -11.64
C ALA A 51 0.23 -1.77 -12.71
N ASN A 52 1.16 -1.04 -13.36
CA ASN A 52 0.81 -0.12 -14.44
C ASN A 52 0.21 -0.84 -15.66
N ALA A 53 0.74 -2.01 -16.02
CA ALA A 53 0.19 -2.82 -17.11
C ALA A 53 -1.22 -3.31 -16.78
N PHE A 54 -1.43 -3.79 -15.55
CA PHE A 54 -2.74 -4.20 -15.05
C PHE A 54 -3.75 -3.04 -15.07
N ILE A 55 -3.44 -1.91 -14.44
CA ILE A 55 -4.33 -0.73 -14.41
C ILE A 55 -4.72 -0.31 -15.84
N LYS A 56 -3.75 -0.20 -16.75
CA LYS A 56 -4.02 0.14 -18.16
C LYS A 56 -4.95 -0.87 -18.83
N SER A 57 -4.77 -2.16 -18.54
CA SER A 57 -5.63 -3.21 -19.10
C SER A 57 -7.04 -3.16 -18.53
N SER A 58 -7.18 -2.99 -17.21
CA SER A 58 -8.48 -2.90 -16.53
C SER A 58 -9.29 -1.71 -17.02
N VAL A 59 -8.66 -0.52 -17.08
CA VAL A 59 -9.32 0.70 -17.58
C VAL A 59 -9.71 0.56 -19.05
N ARG A 60 -8.83 -0.01 -19.90
CA ARG A 60 -9.16 -0.29 -21.30
C ARG A 60 -10.36 -1.25 -21.44
N ASN A 61 -10.53 -2.15 -20.49
CA ASN A 61 -11.61 -3.13 -20.45
C ASN A 61 -12.88 -2.62 -19.72
N GLY A 62 -12.95 -1.33 -19.41
CA GLY A 62 -14.14 -0.68 -18.85
C GLY A 62 -14.22 -0.61 -17.33
N SER A 63 -13.15 -0.99 -16.61
CA SER A 63 -13.06 -0.71 -15.16
C SER A 63 -12.82 0.76 -14.89
N ASP A 64 -13.32 1.25 -13.76
CA ASP A 64 -12.96 2.59 -13.28
C ASP A 64 -11.45 2.70 -13.00
N PRO A 65 -10.86 3.91 -13.09
CA PRO A 65 -9.49 4.14 -12.67
C PRO A 65 -9.25 3.71 -11.22
N LEU A 66 -8.24 2.87 -11.01
CA LEU A 66 -7.89 2.28 -9.72
C LEU A 66 -6.42 2.49 -9.36
N ALA A 67 -6.12 2.45 -8.07
CA ALA A 67 -4.76 2.45 -7.55
C ALA A 67 -4.35 1.05 -7.08
N VAL A 68 -3.06 0.75 -7.25
CA VAL A 68 -2.41 -0.45 -6.73
C VAL A 68 -1.30 -0.02 -5.78
N GLU A 69 -1.33 -0.52 -4.55
CA GLU A 69 -0.30 -0.25 -3.55
C GLU A 69 0.70 -1.41 -3.44
N TRP A 70 1.93 -1.06 -3.08
CA TRP A 70 2.99 -2.02 -2.82
C TRP A 70 3.45 -1.93 -1.37
N TYR A 71 3.48 -3.08 -0.71
CA TYR A 71 4.04 -3.27 0.62
C TYR A 71 5.36 -4.03 0.52
N ASN A 72 6.44 -3.39 0.95
CA ASN A 72 7.73 -4.05 1.07
C ASN A 72 7.67 -5.08 2.21
N MET A 73 7.69 -6.37 1.88
CA MET A 73 7.56 -7.46 2.85
C MET A 73 8.71 -8.46 2.78
N ILE A 74 9.05 -9.02 3.93
CA ILE A 74 9.95 -10.19 4.04
C ILE A 74 9.08 -11.45 3.98
N PRO A 75 9.47 -12.53 3.27
CA PRO A 75 8.64 -13.73 3.08
C PRO A 75 8.10 -14.36 4.38
N SER A 76 8.86 -14.32 5.47
CA SER A 76 8.41 -14.82 6.79
C SER A 76 7.19 -14.10 7.36
N ARG A 77 6.94 -12.86 6.94
CA ARG A 77 5.81 -12.03 7.37
C ARG A 77 4.61 -12.08 6.41
N ALA A 78 4.74 -12.72 5.25
CA ALA A 78 3.68 -12.76 4.23
C ALA A 78 2.38 -13.38 4.77
N SER A 79 2.51 -14.47 5.54
CA SER A 79 1.36 -15.18 6.13
C SER A 79 0.57 -14.31 7.12
N THR A 80 1.25 -13.54 7.96
CA THR A 80 0.61 -12.66 8.95
C THR A 80 0.00 -11.43 8.30
N THR A 81 0.65 -10.84 7.30
CA THR A 81 0.12 -9.65 6.60
C THR A 81 -1.09 -9.98 5.74
N CYS A 82 -1.16 -11.17 5.14
CA CYS A 82 -2.37 -11.67 4.48
C CYS A 82 -3.48 -11.94 5.50
N LYS A 83 -3.16 -12.60 6.62
CA LYS A 83 -4.14 -12.90 7.69
C LYS A 83 -4.82 -11.63 8.20
N ASP A 84 -4.06 -10.58 8.44
CA ASP A 84 -4.58 -9.33 9.01
C ASP A 84 -5.21 -8.41 7.94
N GLY A 85 -5.34 -8.88 6.69
CA GLY A 85 -5.94 -8.12 5.59
C GLY A 85 -5.15 -6.88 5.19
N THR A 86 -3.85 -6.82 5.50
CA THR A 86 -2.97 -5.70 5.14
C THR A 86 -2.64 -5.70 3.65
N ILE A 87 -2.51 -6.89 3.06
CA ILE A 87 -2.29 -7.09 1.62
C ILE A 87 -3.36 -8.04 1.07
N ASP A 88 -3.67 -7.89 -0.22
CA ASP A 88 -4.63 -8.75 -0.91
C ASP A 88 -3.91 -9.92 -1.61
N ILE A 89 -2.70 -9.67 -2.15
CA ILE A 89 -1.88 -10.66 -2.84
C ILE A 89 -0.44 -10.61 -2.33
N GLY A 90 0.13 -11.77 -1.99
CA GLY A 90 1.56 -11.92 -1.70
C GLY A 90 2.29 -12.63 -2.83
N ILE A 91 3.38 -12.04 -3.34
CA ILE A 91 4.30 -12.72 -4.26
C ILE A 91 5.51 -13.19 -3.46
N THR A 92 5.64 -14.51 -3.31
CA THR A 92 6.66 -15.16 -2.50
C THR A 92 7.55 -16.10 -3.33
N TYR A 93 8.64 -16.56 -2.72
CA TYR A 93 9.63 -17.42 -3.36
C TYR A 93 9.93 -18.65 -2.50
N THR A 94 8.96 -19.07 -1.66
CA THR A 94 9.19 -20.09 -0.63
C THR A 94 7.99 -21.02 -0.56
N PRO A 95 8.01 -22.14 -1.30
CA PRO A 95 6.89 -23.07 -1.40
C PRO A 95 6.38 -23.60 -0.05
N ALA A 96 7.28 -23.80 0.92
CA ALA A 96 6.90 -24.22 2.26
C ALA A 96 6.04 -23.17 2.99
N ALA A 97 6.39 -21.88 2.86
CA ALA A 97 5.64 -20.80 3.47
C ALA A 97 4.27 -20.62 2.80
N GLU A 98 4.21 -20.78 1.47
CA GLU A 98 2.97 -20.77 0.69
C GLU A 98 2.02 -21.89 1.11
N SER A 99 2.57 -23.11 1.25
CA SER A 99 1.81 -24.28 1.71
C SER A 99 1.23 -24.06 3.11
N ILE A 100 2.01 -23.47 4.02
CA ILE A 100 1.54 -23.13 5.37
C ILE A 100 0.44 -22.06 5.31
N ALA A 101 0.57 -21.04 4.46
CA ALA A 101 -0.44 -20.00 4.32
C ALA A 101 -1.77 -20.55 3.79
N ILE A 102 -1.73 -21.46 2.82
CA ILE A 102 -2.92 -22.16 2.29
C ILE A 102 -3.54 -23.04 3.38
N MET A 103 -2.72 -23.89 4.03
CA MET A 103 -3.19 -24.80 5.07
C MET A 103 -3.83 -24.06 6.25
N LYS A 104 -3.33 -22.88 6.60
CA LYS A 104 -3.88 -22.03 7.67
C LYS A 104 -5.04 -21.15 7.20
N GLY A 105 -5.43 -21.20 5.93
CA GLY A 105 -6.54 -20.41 5.37
C GLY A 105 -6.24 -18.93 5.19
N PHE A 106 -4.96 -18.52 5.20
CA PHE A 106 -4.55 -17.12 4.96
C PHE A 106 -4.45 -16.82 3.46
N ALA A 107 -4.31 -17.85 2.64
CA ALA A 107 -4.26 -17.77 1.19
C ALA A 107 -5.14 -18.88 0.59
N LYS A 108 -5.53 -18.69 -0.67
CA LYS A 108 -6.19 -19.73 -1.47
C LYS A 108 -5.14 -20.53 -2.24
N GLY A 109 -5.37 -21.83 -2.38
CA GLY A 109 -4.59 -22.66 -3.29
C GLY A 109 -4.85 -22.30 -4.76
N PRO A 110 -4.05 -22.83 -5.70
CA PRO A 110 -4.37 -22.75 -7.12
C PRO A 110 -5.79 -23.29 -7.37
N ALA A 111 -6.56 -22.59 -8.19
CA ALA A 111 -7.88 -23.02 -8.63
C ALA A 111 -7.79 -24.14 -9.68
#